data_AF-A0A7K2LZD0-F1
#
_entry.id   AF-A0A7K2LZD0-F1
#
_cell.length_a   1.000
_cell.length_b   1.000
_cell.length_c   1.000
_cell.angle_alpha   90.00
_cell.angle_beta   90.00
_cell.angle_gamma   90.00
#
_symmetry.space_group_name_H-M   'P 1'
#
loop_
_entity.id
_entity.type
_entity.pdbx_description
1 polymer ?
#
loop_
_entity_poly.entity_id
_entity_poly.type
_entity_poly.pdbx_seq_one_letter_code
_entity_poly.pdbx_strand_id
1 'polypeptide(L)' 'MRNVEQLVRYVLHTATAGGLSTAASSALARLGREGPQRMTELARAEHASQPNMTQLVTRMERAGLVRRTADATDGR' A
#
# COMPACT_ATOMS: atom_id res chain seq x y z
N MET A 1 -19.46 -6.44 -0.10
CA MET A 1 -18.92 -6.75 1.24
C MET A 1 -17.40 -7.03 1.27
N ARG A 2 -16.58 -6.55 0.31
CA ARG A 2 -15.10 -6.74 0.32
C ARG A 2 -14.35 -5.90 1.37
N ASN A 3 -14.93 -4.81 1.85
CA ASN A 3 -14.26 -3.88 2.78
C ASN A 3 -14.05 -4.47 4.19
N VAL A 4 -14.99 -5.31 4.65
CA VAL A 4 -14.92 -5.91 6.00
C VAL A 4 -13.80 -6.93 6.08
N GLU A 5 -13.58 -7.70 5.02
CA GLU A 5 -12.53 -8.72 4.98
C GLU A 5 -11.12 -8.11 4.96
N GLN A 6 -10.96 -6.95 4.30
CA GLN A 6 -9.73 -6.16 4.39
C GLN A 6 -9.52 -5.56 5.78
N LEU A 7 -10.60 -5.07 6.42
CA LEU A 7 -10.54 -4.56 7.80
C LEU A 7 -10.14 -5.63 8.81
N VAL A 8 -10.67 -6.86 8.68
CA VAL A 8 -10.32 -7.97 9.58
C VAL A 8 -8.86 -8.39 9.38
N ARG A 9 -8.38 -8.49 8.13
CA ARG A 9 -6.95 -8.73 7.85
C ARG A 9 -6.06 -7.60 8.38
N TYR A 10 -6.51 -6.35 8.28
CA TYR A 10 -5.80 -5.17 8.75
C TYR A 10 -5.61 -5.19 10.28
N VAL A 11 -6.67 -5.48 11.04
CA VAL A 11 -6.63 -5.53 12.52
C VAL A 11 -5.79 -6.72 13.01
N LEU A 12 -5.92 -7.88 12.36
CA LEU A 12 -5.15 -9.07 12.75
C LEU A 12 -3.66 -8.92 12.44
N HIS A 13 -3.30 -8.31 11.30
CA HIS A 13 -1.91 -8.08 10.94
C HIS A 13 -1.22 -7.01 11.82
N THR A 14 -1.95 -5.94 12.18
CA THR A 14 -1.43 -4.88 13.05
C THR A 14 -1.19 -5.35 14.48
N ALA A 15 -2.01 -6.27 14.99
CA ALA A 15 -1.81 -6.89 16.30
C ALA A 15 -0.53 -7.74 16.39
N THR A 16 -0.10 -8.34 15.27
CA THR A 16 1.12 -9.17 15.23
C THR A 16 2.40 -8.38 14.90
N ALA A 17 2.30 -7.16 14.36
CA ALA A 17 3.45 -6.40 13.82
C ALA A 17 3.77 -5.08 14.56
N GLY A 18 3.05 -4.72 15.64
CA GLY A 18 3.29 -3.47 16.37
C GLY A 18 2.59 -2.24 15.77
N GLY A 19 1.51 -2.44 15.01
CA GLY A 19 0.74 -1.36 14.37
C GLY A 19 1.30 -0.94 13.00
N LEU A 20 0.43 -0.43 12.14
CA LEU A 20 0.81 0.09 10.83
C LEU A 20 1.47 1.45 10.98
N SER A 21 2.56 1.68 10.24
CA SER A 21 3.17 3.01 10.19
C SER A 21 2.19 4.02 9.57
N THR A 22 2.29 5.28 9.97
CA THR A 22 1.45 6.37 9.44
C THR A 22 1.49 6.42 7.91
N ALA A 23 2.68 6.21 7.32
CA ALA A 23 2.85 6.18 5.87
C ALA A 23 2.13 4.99 5.21
N ALA A 24 2.17 3.81 5.83
CA ALA A 24 1.46 2.63 5.29
C ALA A 24 -0.07 2.82 5.38
N SER A 25 -0.56 3.35 6.51
CA SER A 25 -1.98 3.66 6.69
C SER A 25 -2.48 4.70 5.68
N SER A 26 -1.70 5.77 5.46
CA SER A 26 -2.01 6.81 4.49
C SER A 26 -2.08 6.25 3.06
N ALA A 27 -1.05 5.51 2.65
CA ALA A 27 -0.99 4.90 1.32
C ALA A 27 -2.15 3.92 1.07
N LEU A 28 -2.50 3.07 2.05
CA LEU A 28 -3.65 2.16 1.95
C LEU A 28 -4.97 2.91 1.84
N ALA A 29 -5.16 3.95 2.65
CA ALA A 29 -6.37 4.76 2.61
C ALA A 29 -6.52 5.47 1.27
N ARG A 30 -5.43 5.97 0.69
CA ARG A 30 -5.41 6.55 -0.66
C ARG A 30 -5.76 5.52 -1.72
N LEU A 31 -5.07 4.38 -1.77
CA LEU A 31 -5.35 3.31 -2.74
C LEU A 31 -6.79 2.79 -2.63
N GLY A 32 -7.37 2.77 -1.43
CA GLY A 32 -8.77 2.41 -1.22
C GLY A 32 -9.78 3.44 -1.74
N ARG A 33 -9.44 4.74 -1.72
CA ARG A 33 -10.32 5.82 -2.23
C ARG A 33 -10.12 6.11 -3.71
N GLU A 34 -8.88 6.09 -4.18
CA GLU A 34 -8.47 6.54 -5.52
C GLU A 34 -8.22 5.37 -6.47
N GLY A 35 -8.17 4.13 -5.97
CA GLY A 35 -7.89 2.93 -6.76
C GLY A 35 -6.39 2.67 -6.95
N PRO A 36 -6.04 1.72 -7.85
CA PRO A 36 -4.64 1.43 -8.19
C PRO A 36 -3.93 2.66 -8.75
N GLN A 37 -2.69 2.90 -8.31
CA GLN A 37 -1.87 4.04 -8.75
C GLN A 37 -0.48 3.59 -9.17
N ARG A 38 0.14 4.35 -10.08
CA ARG A 38 1.55 4.12 -10.43
C ARG A 38 2.44 4.44 -9.23
N MET A 39 3.58 3.74 -9.11
CA MET A 39 4.54 3.93 -8.02
C MET A 39 4.98 5.39 -7.87
N THR A 40 5.18 6.07 -9.00
CA THR A 40 5.59 7.48 -9.05
C THR A 40 4.50 8.44 -8.58
N GLU A 41 3.25 8.16 -8.90
CA GLU A 41 2.09 8.95 -8.47
C GLU A 41 1.86 8.78 -6.97
N LEU A 42 1.89 7.54 -6.49
CA LEU A 42 1.77 7.25 -5.07
C LEU A 42 2.91 7.92 -4.27
N ALA A 43 4.15 7.86 -4.75
CA ALA A 43 5.29 8.53 -4.12
C ALA A 43 5.08 10.05 -3.99
N ARG A 44 4.63 10.70 -5.09
CA ARG A 44 4.33 12.13 -5.08
C ARG A 44 3.20 12.47 -4.12
N ALA A 45 2.12 11.69 -4.14
CA ALA A 45 0.92 11.96 -3.35
C ALA A 45 1.17 11.77 -1.83
N GLU A 46 2.10 10.88 -1.47
CA GLU A 46 2.54 10.66 -0.09
C GLU A 46 3.78 11.49 0.31
N HIS A 47 4.21 12.43 -0.54
CA HIS A 47 5.40 13.27 -0.33
C HIS A 47 6.67 12.46 0.01
N ALA A 48 6.79 11.27 -0.58
CA ALA A 48 7.90 10.36 -0.39
C ALA A 48 8.80 10.33 -1.63
N SER A 49 10.10 10.08 -1.42
CA SER A 49 10.97 9.72 -2.54
C SER A 49 10.53 8.39 -3.15
N GLN A 50 10.77 8.19 -4.44
CA GLN A 50 10.42 6.93 -5.11
C GLN A 50 11.09 5.70 -4.45
N PRO A 51 12.37 5.72 -4.03
CA PRO A 51 12.97 4.62 -3.29
C PRO A 51 12.29 4.33 -1.94
N ASN A 52 11.87 5.36 -1.22
CA ASN A 52 11.14 5.18 0.04
C ASN A 52 9.76 4.58 -0.21
N MET A 53 9.06 5.06 -1.24
CA MET A 53 7.77 4.50 -1.62
C MET A 53 7.89 3.04 -2.06
N THR A 54 8.90 2.70 -2.86
CA THR A 54 9.17 1.31 -3.25
C THR A 54 9.40 0.43 -2.03
N GLN A 55 10.21 0.88 -1.06
CA GLN A 55 10.45 0.11 0.17
C GLN A 55 9.17 -0.06 1.00
N LEU A 56 8.37 1.01 1.13
CA LEU A 56 7.10 0.97 1.84
C LEU A 56 6.14 -0.04 1.19
N VAL A 57 5.93 0.06 -0.12
CA VAL A 57 5.08 -0.86 -0.89
C VAL A 57 5.59 -2.29 -0.78
N THR A 58 6.90 -2.53 -0.89
CA THR A 58 7.48 -3.88 -0.72
C THR A 58 7.17 -4.46 0.67
N ARG A 59 7.22 -3.66 1.73
CA ARG A 59 6.81 -4.11 3.07
C ARG A 59 5.31 -4.39 3.14
N MET A 60 4.48 -3.52 2.57
CA MET A 60 3.03 -3.73 2.52
C MET A 60 2.64 -4.96 1.69
N GLU A 61 3.36 -5.28 0.61
CA GLU A 61 3.16 -6.51 -0.18
C GLU A 61 3.53 -7.76 0.61
N ARG A 62 4.68 -7.75 1.30
CA ARG A 62 5.08 -8.85 2.20
C ARG A 62 4.08 -9.07 3.34
N ALA A 63 3.45 -8.00 3.80
CA ALA A 63 2.38 -8.01 4.77
C ALA A 63 1.01 -8.45 4.20
N GLY A 64 0.90 -8.64 2.88
CA GLY A 64 -0.35 -9.03 2.21
C GLY A 64 -1.40 -7.91 2.14
N LEU A 65 -0.99 -6.65 2.30
CA LEU A 65 -1.87 -5.48 2.36
C LEU A 65 -2.13 -4.88 0.98
N VAL A 66 -1.13 -4.96 0.10
CA VAL A 66 -1.22 -4.50 -1.30
C VAL A 66 -0.65 -5.57 -2.23
N ARG A 67 -0.88 -5.39 -3.53
CA ARG A 67 -0.26 -6.20 -4.60
C ARG A 67 0.11 -5.25 -5.74
N ARG A 68 1.32 -5.39 -6.28
CA ARG A 68 1.68 -4.80 -7.58
C ARG A 68 1.10 -5.65 -8.71
N THR A 69 0.50 -4.97 -9.67
CA THR A 69 0.10 -5.54 -10.95
C THR A 69 1.03 -4.98 -12.01
N ALA A 70 1.62 -5.85 -12.83
CA ALA A 70 2.38 -5.39 -13.98
C ALA A 70 1.42 -4.65 -14.92
N ASP A 71 1.69 -3.37 -15.17
CA ASP A 71 1.00 -2.62 -16.20
C ASP A 71 1.67 -2.97 -17.53
N ALA A 72 0.88 -3.31 -18.56
CA ALA A 72 1.42 -3.67 -19.88
C ALA A 72 2.20 -2.52 -20.55
N THR A 73 2.08 -1.30 -20.03
CA THR A 73 2.84 -0.11 -20.44
C THR A 73 4.01 0.23 -19.52
N ASP A 74 4.26 -0.53 -18.44
CA ASP A 74 5.44 -0.36 -17.61
C ASP A 74 6.61 -1.10 -18.27
N GLY A 75 7.27 -0.40 -19.19
CA GLY A 75 8.59 -0.78 -19.68
C GLY A 75 9.65 -0.60 -18.60
N ARG A 76 9.58 -1.38 -17.52
CA ARG A 76 10.70 -1.74 -16.63
C ARG A 76 10.35 -2.80 -15.60
#